data_AF-A0A3A6PJX2-F1
#
_entry.id   AF-A0A3A6PJX2-F1
#
_cell.length_a   1.000
_cell.length_b   1.000
_cell.length_c   1.000
_cell.angle_alpha   90.00
_cell.angle_beta   90.00
_cell.angle_gamma   90.00
#
_symmetry.space_group_name_H-M   'P 1'
#
loop_
_entity.id
_entity.type
_entity.pdbx_description
1 polymer ?
#
loop_
_entity_poly.entity_id
_entity_poly.type
_entity_poly.pdbx_seq_one_letter_code
_entity_poly.pdbx_strand_id
1 'polypeptide(L)' 'MIGGRRLFIRSAAVHYYRLTRGEWTELLDKVLLAGCNTVETYIPWNWHEEAPGLIKSR' A
#
# COMPACT_ATOMS: atom_id res chain seq x y z
N MET A 1 -0.04 -17.61 -10.89
CA MET A 1 0.73 -17.31 -12.12
C MET A 1 0.52 -15.83 -12.42
N ILE A 2 1.56 -15.08 -12.75
CA ILE A 2 1.44 -13.70 -13.27
C ILE A 2 2.13 -13.69 -14.63
N GLY A 3 1.44 -13.28 -15.69
CA GLY A 3 1.96 -13.33 -17.06
C GLY A 3 2.40 -14.74 -17.51
N GLY A 4 1.69 -15.78 -17.10
CA GLY A 4 2.02 -17.17 -17.48
C GLY A 4 3.26 -17.76 -16.79
N ARG A 5 3.79 -17.12 -15.73
CA ARG A 5 4.91 -17.66 -14.92
C ARG A 5 4.53 -17.84 -13.45
N ARG A 6 5.08 -18.88 -12.79
CA ARG A 6 4.98 -19.03 -11.33
C ARG A 6 5.89 -17.96 -10.72
N LEU A 7 5.33 -17.14 -9.83
CA LEU A 7 6.04 -16.10 -9.11
C LEU A 7 5.85 -16.34 -7.62
N PHE A 8 6.93 -16.23 -6.85
CA PHE A 8 6.85 -16.19 -5.39
C PHE A 8 6.62 -14.73 -4.96
N ILE A 9 5.49 -14.47 -4.31
CA ILE A 9 5.12 -13.15 -3.82
C ILE A 9 5.87 -12.90 -2.50
N ARG A 10 6.71 -11.87 -2.47
CA ARG A 10 7.37 -11.35 -1.26
C ARG A 10 6.75 -10.00 -0.98
N SER A 11 5.75 -10.01 -0.11
CA SER A 11 4.94 -8.85 0.24
C SER A 11 5.52 -8.12 1.45
N ALA A 12 5.42 -6.79 1.45
CA ALA A 12 5.64 -5.95 2.62
C ALA A 12 4.39 -5.11 2.92
N ALA A 13 4.00 -5.07 4.20
CA ALA A 13 2.87 -4.25 4.64
C ALA A 13 3.25 -2.77 4.68
N VAL A 14 2.58 -1.95 3.86
CA VAL A 14 2.78 -0.50 3.76
C VAL A 14 1.41 0.18 3.87
N HIS A 15 1.09 0.70 5.05
CA HIS A 15 -0.17 1.40 5.28
C HIS A 15 0.00 2.89 4.98
N TYR A 16 -0.39 3.33 3.77
CA TYR A 16 -0.21 4.72 3.31
C TYR A 16 -0.78 5.76 4.29
N TYR A 17 -1.85 5.40 5.01
CA TYR A 17 -2.54 6.20 6.01
C TYR A 17 -1.79 6.29 7.36
N ARG A 18 -0.64 5.64 7.50
CA ARG A 18 0.24 5.78 8.66
C ARG A 18 1.48 6.61 8.38
N LEU A 19 1.53 7.21 7.18
CA LEU A 19 2.68 7.93 6.65
C LEU A 19 2.20 9.23 6.03
N THR A 20 3.04 10.25 6.06
CA THR A 20 2.83 11.42 5.22
C THR A 20 3.06 11.07 3.76
N ARG A 21 2.40 11.78 2.84
CA ARG A 21 2.57 11.55 1.39
C ARG A 21 4.01 11.71 0.91
N GLY A 22 4.80 12.57 1.58
CA GLY A 22 6.21 12.80 1.24
C GLY A 22 7.11 11.60 1.55
N GLU A 23 6.72 10.72 2.47
CA GLU A 23 7.51 9.55 2.89
C GLU A 23 7.30 8.32 1.99
N TRP A 24 6.26 8.31 1.15
CA TRP A 24 5.87 7.11 0.40
C TRP A 24 6.96 6.63 -0.55
N THR A 25 7.57 7.54 -1.31
CA THR A 25 8.62 7.19 -2.28
C THR A 25 9.81 6.52 -1.59
N GLU A 26 10.34 7.15 -0.55
CA GLU A 26 11.50 6.63 0.18
C GLU A 26 11.21 5.27 0.83
N LEU A 27 9.99 5.08 1.37
CA LEU A 27 9.59 3.80 1.93
C LEU A 27 9.49 2.71 0.84
N LEU A 28 8.90 3.02 -0.31
CA LEU A 28 8.78 2.07 -1.42
C LEU A 28 10.16 1.67 -1.96
N ASP A 29 11.11 2.60 -2.00
CA ASP A 29 12.50 2.31 -2.35
C ASP A 29 13.14 1.34 -1.34
N LYS A 30 12.93 1.55 -0.03
CA LYS A 30 13.40 0.63 1.01
C LYS A 30 12.79 -0.76 0.88
N VAL A 31 11.50 -0.86 0.56
CA VAL A 31 10.81 -2.15 0.33
C VAL A 31 11.41 -2.89 -0.87
N LEU A 32 11.68 -2.17 -1.96
CA LEU A 32 12.32 -2.73 -3.14
C LEU A 32 13.75 -3.20 -2.83
N LEU A 33 14.54 -2.40 -2.11
CA LEU A 33 15.90 -2.74 -1.67
C LEU A 33 15.93 -3.93 -0.70
N ALA A 34 14.87 -4.14 0.09
CA ALA A 34 14.69 -5.33 0.92
C ALA A 34 14.32 -6.59 0.10
N GLY A 35 14.20 -6.49 -1.22
CA GLY A 35 13.94 -7.60 -2.14
C GLY A 35 12.47 -8.00 -2.25
N CYS A 36 11.55 -7.21 -1.69
CA CYS A 36 10.11 -7.42 -1.87
C CYS A 36 9.70 -7.07 -3.31
N ASN A 37 8.68 -7.76 -3.81
CA ASN A 37 8.15 -7.56 -5.16
C ASN A 37 6.66 -7.19 -5.16
N THR A 38 6.09 -7.00 -3.98
CA THR A 38 4.69 -6.65 -3.78
C THR A 38 4.59 -5.85 -2.48
N VAL A 39 3.66 -4.91 -2.44
CA VAL A 39 3.24 -4.24 -1.21
C VAL A 39 1.79 -4.61 -0.94
N GLU A 40 1.43 -4.69 0.33
CA GLU A 40 0.05 -4.85 0.77
C GLU A 40 -0.35 -3.67 1.66
N THR A 41 -1.59 -3.22 1.51
CA THR A 41 -2.17 -2.19 2.35
C THR A 41 -3.63 -2.51 2.62
N TYR A 42 -4.06 -2.27 3.85
CA TYR A 42 -5.48 -2.10 4.12
C TYR A 42 -5.98 -0.77 3.54
N ILE A 43 -7.29 -0.70 3.34
CA ILE A 43 -8.02 0.54 3.08
C ILE A 43 -8.86 0.83 4.33
N PRO A 44 -8.49 1.83 5.14
CA PRO A 44 -9.24 2.18 6.34
C PRO A 44 -10.52 2.92 5.96
N TRP A 45 -11.66 2.21 5.91
CA TRP A 45 -12.95 2.80 5.53
C TRP A 45 -13.24 4.10 6.28
N ASN A 46 -13.08 4.09 7.60
CA ASN A 46 -13.36 5.22 8.49
C ASN A 46 -12.53 6.50 8.20
N TRP A 47 -11.41 6.38 7.48
CA TRP A 47 -10.63 7.52 6.99
C TRP A 47 -11.19 8.11 5.70
N HIS A 48 -11.79 7.26 4.86
CA HIS A 48 -12.39 7.66 3.59
C HIS A 48 -13.85 8.05 3.73
N GLU A 49 -14.54 7.59 4.76
CA GLU A 49 -15.93 7.94 5.05
C GLU A 49 -16.10 8.21 6.55
N GLU A 50 -16.13 9.49 6.90
CA GLU A 50 -16.21 9.94 8.31
C GLU A 50 -17.64 9.86 8.87
N ALA A 51 -18.63 9.92 7.99
CA ALA A 51 -20.04 9.76 8.28
C ALA A 51 -20.75 9.09 7.09
N PRO A 52 -21.90 8.40 7.30
CA PRO A 52 -22.58 7.70 6.22
C PRO A 52 -22.83 8.57 4.97
N GLY A 53 -22.27 8.16 3.84
CA GLY A 53 -22.33 8.85 2.56
C GLY A 53 -21.34 10.01 2.37
N LEU A 54 -20.61 10.42 3.41
CA LEU A 54 -19.61 11.50 3.35
C LEU A 54 -18.23 10.94 2.98
N ILE A 55 -18.02 10.70 1.68
CA ILE A 55 -16.76 10.16 1.15
C ILE A 55 -15.73 11.28 0.92
N LYS A 56 -14.56 11.17 1.53
CA LYS A 56 -13.38 12.00 1.25
C LYS A 56 -12.65 11.48 0.01
N SER A 57 -12.54 12.33 -1.00
CA SER A 57 -11.72 12.07 -2.18
C SER A 57 -10.44 12.91 -2.15
N ARG A 58 -9.56 12.69 -1.16
CA ARG A 58 -8.15 13.14 -1.14
C ARG A 58 -7.42 12.69 0.10
#